data_AF-A0A5N5L2H4-F1
#
_entry.id   AF-A0A5N5L2H4-F1
#
_cell.length_a   1.000
_cell.length_b   1.000
_cell.length_c   1.000
_cell.angle_alpha   90.00
_cell.angle_beta   90.00
_cell.angle_gamma   90.00
#
_symmetry.space_group_name_H-M   'P 1'
#
loop_
_entity.id
_entity.type
_entity.pdbx_description
1 polymer ?
#
loop_
_entity_poly.entity_id
_entity_poly.type
_entity_poly.pdbx_seq_one_letter_code
_entity_poly.pdbx_strand_id
1 'polypeptide(L)'
;MAQKNFEHEISDILCCFFDEPYLDTDSPSDFDPVKIADQLRQLGDHYDETVIQPLMRDVQKAATDQASVAFTKSVDMLCRMWVAERPEVVPEKHLLKATMALSLYVKRNCPDLKNHVRGAIVNIINNRLSNWIMQQGGWEQVSSL
;
A
#
# COMPACT_ATOMS: atom_id res chain seq x y z
N MET A 1 23.38 -1.93 0.53
CA MET A 1 23.08 -0.51 0.30
C MET A 1 21.69 -0.34 -0.30
N ALA A 2 21.35 -1.03 -1.40
CA ALA A 2 20.02 -0.95 -2.03
C ALA A 2 18.82 -1.19 -1.08
N GLN A 3 18.88 -2.19 -0.20
CA GLN A 3 17.75 -2.52 0.70
C GLN A 3 17.46 -1.46 1.78
N LYS A 4 18.50 -0.78 2.28
CA LYS A 4 18.33 0.32 3.24
C LYS A 4 17.69 1.55 2.59
N ASN A 5 17.95 1.77 1.30
CA ASN A 5 17.32 2.86 0.55
C ASN A 5 15.84 2.57 0.31
N PHE A 6 15.51 1.34 -0.08
CA PHE A 6 14.12 0.94 -0.33
C PHE A 6 13.21 1.07 0.91
N GLU A 7 13.71 0.68 2.09
CA GLU A 7 12.95 0.86 3.35
C GLU A 7 12.70 2.32 3.68
N HIS A 8 13.68 3.20 3.40
CA HIS A 8 13.53 4.64 3.61
C HIS A 8 12.52 5.24 2.62
N GLU A 9 12.62 4.87 1.33
CA GLU A 9 11.66 5.26 0.29
C GLU A 9 10.22 4.89 0.66
N ILE A 10 9.99 3.66 1.14
CA ILE A 10 8.66 3.24 1.61
C ILE A 10 8.16 4.13 2.74
N SER A 11 9.03 4.46 3.70
CA SER A 11 8.65 5.32 4.82
C SER A 11 8.17 6.67 4.33
N ASP A 12 8.93 7.32 3.45
CA ASP A 12 8.60 8.64 2.93
C ASP A 12 7.34 8.61 2.06
N ILE A 13 7.19 7.60 1.20
CA ILE A 13 5.98 7.37 0.41
C ILE A 13 4.77 7.19 1.33
N LEU A 14 4.87 6.40 2.41
CA LEU A 14 3.73 6.17 3.30
C LEU A 14 3.41 7.41 4.14
N CYS A 15 4.40 8.18 4.57
CA CYS A 15 4.15 9.48 5.19
C CYS A 15 3.35 10.37 4.23
N CYS A 16 3.85 10.54 3.00
CA CYS A 16 3.14 11.29 1.96
C CYS A 16 1.74 10.72 1.73
N PHE A 17 1.59 9.41 1.54
CA PHE A 17 0.31 8.74 1.28
C PHE A 17 -0.75 9.07 2.34
N PHE A 18 -0.36 9.12 3.61
CA PHE A 18 -1.22 9.42 4.75
C PHE A 18 -1.26 10.91 5.18
N ASP A 19 -0.74 11.82 4.36
CA ASP A 19 -0.65 13.27 4.64
C ASP A 19 0.10 13.58 5.94
N GLU A 20 1.13 12.80 6.25
CA GLU A 20 2.02 13.00 7.38
C GLU A 20 3.32 13.71 6.94
N PRO A 21 3.97 14.46 7.85
CA PRO A 21 5.28 15.01 7.57
C PRO A 21 6.30 13.90 7.33
N TYR A 22 7.17 14.11 6.34
CA TYR A 22 8.35 13.29 6.07
C TYR A 22 9.61 14.15 6.12
N LEU A 23 10.78 13.53 6.22
CA LEU A 23 12.04 14.25 6.20
C LEU A 23 12.45 14.44 4.74
N ASP A 24 12.23 15.62 4.20
CA ASP A 24 12.74 15.98 2.89
C ASP A 24 14.27 16.08 2.97
N THR A 25 14.95 15.01 2.55
CA THR A 25 16.40 15.04 2.40
C THR A 25 16.69 15.63 1.03
N ASP A 26 17.37 16.78 1.01
CA ASP A 26 17.78 17.63 -0.15
C ASP A 26 18.69 16.90 -1.17
N SER A 27 18.37 15.66 -1.52
CA SER A 27 19.09 14.81 -2.44
C SER A 27 18.58 15.07 -3.85
N PRO A 28 19.46 15.30 -4.84
CA PRO A 28 19.09 15.50 -6.24
C PRO A 28 18.69 14.18 -6.92
N SER A 29 17.87 13.36 -6.26
CA SER A 29 17.33 12.12 -6.80
C SER A 29 16.03 12.38 -7.57
N ASP A 30 15.80 11.61 -8.63
CA ASP A 30 14.53 11.58 -9.37
C ASP A 30 13.34 11.01 -8.55
N PHE A 31 13.60 10.60 -7.31
CA PHE A 31 12.63 10.09 -6.36
C PHE A 31 11.80 11.22 -5.74
N ASP A 32 10.51 11.23 -6.05
CA ASP A 32 9.53 12.18 -5.51
C ASP A 32 8.45 11.40 -4.74
N PRO A 33 8.54 11.32 -3.39
CA PRO A 33 7.61 10.54 -2.59
C PRO A 33 6.19 11.12 -2.61
N VAL A 34 6.03 12.42 -2.84
CA VAL A 34 4.73 13.09 -2.93
C VAL A 34 4.02 12.64 -4.21
N LYS A 35 4.71 12.73 -5.34
CA LYS A 35 4.17 12.29 -6.64
C LYS A 35 3.84 10.79 -6.64
N ILE A 36 4.75 9.95 -6.11
CA ILE A 36 4.52 8.51 -6.01
C ILE A 36 3.30 8.21 -5.13
N ALA A 37 3.19 8.87 -3.97
CA ALA A 37 2.05 8.70 -3.08
C ALA A 37 0.72 9.08 -3.75
N ASP A 38 0.68 10.17 -4.51
CA ASP A 38 -0.50 10.59 -5.26
C ASP A 38 -0.92 9.56 -6.30
N GLN A 39 0.04 9.01 -7.04
CA GLN A 39 -0.21 7.95 -8.01
C GLN A 39 -0.70 6.65 -7.33
N LEU A 40 -0.13 6.27 -6.19
CA LEU A 40 -0.59 5.12 -5.41
C LEU A 40 -2.01 5.32 -4.86
N ARG A 41 -2.39 6.54 -4.49
CA ARG A 41 -3.78 6.86 -4.13
C ARG A 41 -4.69 6.66 -5.32
N GLN A 42 -4.31 7.14 -6.51
CA GLN A 42 -5.11 6.93 -7.73
C GLN A 42 -5.23 5.43 -8.06
N LEU A 43 -4.15 4.67 -7.97
CA LEU A 43 -4.17 3.21 -8.13
C LEU A 43 -5.15 2.55 -7.13
N GLY A 44 -5.11 3.00 -5.88
CA GLY A 44 -5.99 2.61 -4.81
C GLY A 44 -7.39 3.22 -4.86
N ASP A 45 -7.73 4.14 -5.76
CA ASP A 45 -9.06 4.78 -5.84
C ASP A 45 -10.03 4.00 -6.74
N HIS A 46 -9.52 3.01 -7.48
CA HIS A 46 -10.29 2.19 -8.42
C HIS A 46 -11.03 1.02 -7.75
N TYR A 47 -11.49 1.15 -6.50
CA TYR A 47 -12.26 0.09 -5.83
C TYR A 47 -13.71 0.46 -5.59
N ASP A 48 -14.56 -0.56 -5.64
CA ASP A 48 -15.95 -0.48 -5.23
C ASP A 48 -16.05 -0.56 -3.69
N GLU A 49 -16.55 0.49 -3.05
CA GLU A 49 -16.72 0.54 -1.59
C GLU A 49 -17.59 -0.61 -1.07
N THR A 50 -18.54 -1.12 -1.87
CA THR A 50 -19.40 -2.24 -1.47
C THR A 50 -18.62 -3.55 -1.32
N VAL A 51 -17.48 -3.68 -2.00
CA VAL A 51 -16.55 -4.80 -1.88
C VAL A 51 -15.57 -4.60 -0.73
N ILE A 52 -15.08 -3.37 -0.54
CA ILE A 52 -14.07 -3.06 0.48
C ILE A 52 -14.64 -2.98 1.90
N GLN A 53 -15.82 -2.38 2.06
CA GLN A 53 -16.40 -2.17 3.38
C GLN A 53 -16.56 -3.49 4.17
N PRO A 54 -17.06 -4.61 3.59
CA PRO A 54 -17.10 -5.89 4.28
C PRO A 54 -15.73 -6.39 4.74
N LEU A 55 -14.70 -6.25 3.91
CA LEU A 55 -13.33 -6.68 4.22
C LEU A 55 -12.71 -5.86 5.36
N MET A 56 -13.11 -4.60 5.50
CA MET A 56 -12.61 -3.69 6.53
C MET A 56 -13.34 -3.82 7.87
N ARG A 57 -14.53 -4.44 7.91
CA ARG A 57 -15.27 -4.66 9.18
C ARG A 57 -14.47 -5.45 10.20
N ASP A 58 -13.75 -6.48 9.75
CA ASP A 58 -12.93 -7.30 10.64
C ASP A 58 -11.71 -6.53 11.14
N VAL A 59 -11.14 -5.65 10.32
CA VAL A 59 -10.03 -4.77 10.72
C VAL A 59 -10.49 -3.75 11.76
N GLN A 60 -11.68 -3.16 11.58
CA GLN A 60 -12.26 -2.20 12.52
C GLN A 60 -12.68 -2.83 13.85
N LYS A 61 -13.10 -4.10 13.84
CA LYS A 61 -13.51 -4.83 15.05
C LYS A 61 -12.36 -5.54 15.74
N ALA A 62 -11.23 -5.71 15.06
CA ALA A 62 -10.06 -6.35 15.63
C ALA A 62 -9.58 -5.57 16.85
N ALA A 63 -9.10 -6.30 17.86
CA ALA A 63 -8.29 -5.69 18.89
C ALA A 63 -7.07 -5.00 18.25
N THR A 64 -6.57 -3.96 18.89
CA THR A 64 -5.48 -3.11 18.36
C THR A 64 -4.26 -3.92 17.91
N ASP A 65 -3.89 -4.96 18.64
CA ASP A 65 -2.79 -5.89 18.36
C ASP A 65 -3.07 -6.84 17.20
N GLN A 66 -4.33 -7.01 16.81
CA GLN A 66 -4.78 -7.90 15.73
C GLN A 66 -5.10 -7.15 14.43
N ALA A 67 -5.22 -5.82 14.46
CA ALA A 67 -5.58 -5.00 13.31
C ALA A 67 -4.63 -5.20 12.12
N SER A 68 -3.32 -5.32 12.36
CA SER A 68 -2.32 -5.63 11.30
C SER A 68 -2.55 -6.99 10.63
N VAL A 69 -2.91 -8.01 11.41
CA VAL A 69 -3.18 -9.36 10.91
C VAL A 69 -4.49 -9.38 10.12
N ALA A 70 -5.54 -8.74 10.66
CA ALA A 70 -6.81 -8.59 9.98
C ALA A 70 -6.64 -7.85 8.64
N PHE A 71 -5.90 -6.74 8.65
CA PHE A 71 -5.61 -5.96 7.44
C PHE A 71 -4.91 -6.80 6.37
N THR A 72 -3.88 -7.57 6.74
CA THR A 72 -3.16 -8.44 5.80
C THR A 72 -4.09 -9.48 5.18
N LYS A 73 -4.98 -10.09 5.98
CA LYS A 73 -5.97 -11.05 5.48
C LYS A 73 -6.95 -10.40 4.50
N SER A 74 -7.43 -9.19 4.81
CA SER A 74 -8.32 -8.44 3.93
C SER A 74 -7.65 -8.09 2.60
N VAL A 75 -6.37 -7.71 2.62
CA VAL A 75 -5.56 -7.51 1.41
C VAL A 75 -5.49 -8.79 0.58
N ASP A 76 -5.20 -9.94 1.22
CA ASP A 76 -5.10 -11.22 0.52
C ASP A 76 -6.43 -11.66 -0.11
N MET A 77 -7.55 -11.44 0.58
CA MET A 77 -8.88 -11.73 0.04
C MET A 77 -9.17 -10.87 -1.20
N LEU A 78 -8.95 -9.56 -1.11
CA LEU A 78 -9.18 -8.64 -2.22
C LEU A 78 -8.26 -8.95 -3.42
N CYS A 79 -6.97 -9.21 -3.16
CA CYS A 79 -6.02 -9.60 -4.20
C CYS A 79 -6.47 -10.88 -4.92
N ARG A 80 -6.95 -11.89 -4.19
CA ARG A 80 -7.44 -13.14 -4.81
C ARG A 80 -8.68 -12.91 -5.68
N MET A 81 -9.60 -12.05 -5.23
CA MET A 81 -10.77 -11.68 -6.02
C MET A 81 -10.36 -11.04 -7.34
N TRP A 82 -9.47 -10.04 -7.32
CA TRP A 82 -9.04 -9.35 -8.53
C TRP A 82 -8.17 -10.20 -9.46
N VAL A 83 -7.33 -11.09 -8.91
CA VAL A 83 -6.60 -12.09 -9.71
C VAL A 83 -7.57 -13.01 -10.44
N ALA A 84 -8.67 -13.42 -9.81
CA ALA A 84 -9.69 -14.27 -10.43
C ALA A 84 -10.48 -13.52 -11.52
N GLU A 85 -10.76 -12.23 -11.33
CA GLU A 85 -11.46 -11.39 -12.31
C GLU A 85 -10.60 -11.00 -13.52
N ARG A 86 -9.28 -10.81 -13.32
CA ARG A 86 -8.32 -10.38 -14.35
C ARG A 86 -7.03 -11.19 -14.27
N PRO A 87 -7.05 -12.46 -14.71
CA PRO A 87 -5.90 -13.36 -14.62
C PRO A 87 -4.74 -12.96 -15.54
N GLU A 88 -4.96 -12.09 -16.51
CA GLU A 88 -3.93 -11.56 -17.42
C GLU A 88 -2.99 -10.54 -16.74
N VAL A 89 -3.40 -9.98 -15.59
CA VAL A 89 -2.58 -9.06 -14.80
C VAL A 89 -1.77 -9.84 -13.77
N VAL A 90 -0.47 -9.51 -13.65
CA VAL A 90 0.43 -10.19 -12.72
C VAL A 90 -0.02 -10.04 -11.26
N PRO A 91 0.11 -11.08 -10.42
CA PRO A 91 -0.36 -11.07 -9.03
C PRO A 91 0.20 -9.93 -8.18
N GLU A 92 1.44 -9.51 -8.41
CA GLU A 92 2.10 -8.43 -7.67
C GLU A 92 1.42 -7.08 -7.90
N LYS A 93 0.96 -6.80 -9.13
CA LYS A 93 0.19 -5.59 -9.43
C LYS A 93 -1.16 -5.60 -8.71
N HIS A 94 -1.84 -6.76 -8.67
CA HIS A 94 -3.08 -6.93 -7.90
C HIS A 94 -2.86 -6.76 -6.40
N LEU A 95 -1.77 -7.31 -5.87
CA LEU A 95 -1.41 -7.19 -4.45
C LEU A 95 -1.10 -5.74 -4.06
N LEU A 96 -0.33 -5.02 -4.88
CA LEU A 96 -0.07 -3.60 -4.65
C LEU A 96 -1.38 -2.81 -4.67
N LYS A 97 -2.20 -3.00 -5.71
CA LYS A 97 -3.50 -2.33 -5.84
C LYS A 97 -4.38 -2.61 -4.62
N ALA A 98 -4.45 -3.85 -4.16
CA ALA A 98 -5.31 -4.24 -3.03
C ALA A 98 -4.83 -3.60 -1.72
N THR A 99 -3.51 -3.56 -1.54
CA THR A 99 -2.88 -2.90 -0.39
C THR A 99 -3.18 -1.40 -0.39
N MET A 100 -3.04 -0.72 -1.53
CA MET A 100 -3.31 0.73 -1.63
C MET A 100 -4.80 1.05 -1.47
N ALA A 101 -5.68 0.22 -2.03
CA ALA A 101 -7.13 0.38 -1.90
C ALA A 101 -7.60 0.32 -0.44
N LEU A 102 -7.17 -0.70 0.30
CA LEU A 102 -7.50 -0.81 1.73
C LEU A 102 -6.80 0.26 2.58
N SER A 103 -5.57 0.65 2.23
CA SER A 103 -4.87 1.76 2.90
C SER A 103 -5.58 3.09 2.70
N LEU A 104 -6.09 3.35 1.49
CA LEU A 104 -6.87 4.54 1.16
C LEU A 104 -8.22 4.54 1.88
N TYR A 105 -8.86 3.38 2.01
CA TYR A 105 -10.06 3.23 2.84
C TYR A 105 -9.78 3.60 4.30
N VAL A 106 -8.69 3.08 4.88
CA VAL A 106 -8.26 3.43 6.25
C VAL A 106 -8.04 4.92 6.39
N LYS A 107 -7.30 5.54 5.46
CA LYS A 107 -7.06 6.99 5.43
C LYS A 107 -8.36 7.79 5.48
N ARG A 108 -9.36 7.42 4.69
CA ARG A 108 -10.62 8.18 4.54
C ARG A 108 -11.62 7.92 5.66
N ASN A 109 -11.76 6.67 6.09
CA ASN A 109 -12.90 6.22 6.90
C ASN A 109 -12.53 5.86 8.35
N CYS A 110 -11.28 5.47 8.61
CA CYS A 110 -10.81 5.03 9.93
C CYS A 110 -9.37 5.49 10.20
N PRO A 111 -9.10 6.81 10.20
CA PRO A 111 -7.75 7.34 10.31
C PRO A 111 -7.04 6.94 11.62
N ASP A 112 -7.81 6.60 12.66
CA ASP A 112 -7.36 6.02 13.93
C ASP A 112 -6.65 4.67 13.76
N LEU A 113 -7.02 3.86 12.76
CA LEU A 113 -6.40 2.56 12.49
C LEU A 113 -5.08 2.66 11.72
N LYS A 114 -4.75 3.82 11.16
CA LYS A 114 -3.55 4.05 10.33
C LYS A 114 -2.29 3.49 10.98
N ASN A 115 -2.03 3.84 12.24
CA ASN A 115 -0.82 3.41 12.94
C ASN A 115 -0.82 1.89 13.21
N HIS A 116 -2.00 1.28 13.34
CA HIS A 116 -2.15 -0.13 13.61
C HIS A 116 -1.99 -1.01 12.35
N VAL A 117 -2.21 -0.45 11.17
CA VAL A 117 -2.06 -1.16 9.89
C VAL A 117 -0.76 -0.82 9.16
N ARG A 118 -0.09 0.28 9.52
CA ARG A 118 1.18 0.72 8.88
C ARG A 118 2.23 -0.38 8.85
N GLY A 119 2.41 -1.11 9.94
CA GLY A 119 3.35 -2.24 9.99
C GLY A 119 3.00 -3.33 8.98
N ALA A 120 1.71 -3.65 8.80
CA ALA A 120 1.25 -4.61 7.81
C ALA A 120 1.51 -4.13 6.37
N ILE A 121 1.28 -2.85 6.07
CA ILE A 121 1.54 -2.26 4.74
C ILE A 121 3.03 -2.39 4.40
N VAL A 122 3.92 -1.95 5.31
CA VAL A 122 5.37 -2.07 5.15
C VAL A 122 5.78 -3.53 4.97
N ASN A 123 5.24 -4.44 5.78
CA ASN A 123 5.56 -5.86 5.70
C ASN A 123 5.15 -6.50 4.37
N ILE A 124 3.96 -6.16 3.84
CA ILE A 124 3.51 -6.62 2.52
C ILE A 124 4.46 -6.12 1.45
N ILE A 125 4.79 -4.82 1.45
CA ILE A 125 5.65 -4.23 0.42
C ILE A 125 7.05 -4.85 0.48
N ASN A 126 7.68 -4.87 1.65
CA ASN A 126 9.06 -5.36 1.81
C ASN A 126 9.20 -6.84 1.48
N ASN A 127 8.26 -7.68 1.93
CA ASN A 127 8.43 -9.14 1.81
C ASN A 127 7.81 -9.72 0.54
N ARG A 128 6.88 -9.01 -0.11
CA ARG A 128 6.11 -9.56 -1.23
C ARG A 128 6.20 -8.73 -2.52
N LEU A 129 6.53 -7.45 -2.43
CA LEU A 129 6.54 -6.55 -3.60
C LEU A 129 7.93 -5.99 -3.93
N SER A 130 8.86 -5.94 -2.97
CA SER A 130 10.19 -5.32 -3.14
C SER A 130 10.93 -5.81 -4.39
N ASN A 131 11.08 -7.12 -4.54
CA ASN A 131 11.75 -7.71 -5.70
C ASN A 131 11.06 -7.34 -7.02
N TRP A 132 9.73 -7.37 -7.05
CA TRP A 132 8.96 -7.02 -8.24
C TRP A 132 9.10 -5.53 -8.57
N ILE A 133 9.01 -4.64 -7.58
CA ILE A 133 9.20 -3.19 -7.75
C ILE A 133 10.59 -2.89 -8.31
N MET A 134 11.63 -3.52 -7.75
CA MET A 134 13.00 -3.36 -8.25
C MET A 134 13.14 -3.86 -9.70
N GLN A 135 12.47 -4.96 -10.07
CA GLN A 135 12.46 -5.46 -11.46
C GLN A 135 11.71 -4.55 -12.43
N GLN A 136 10.69 -3.82 -11.97
CA GLN A 136 10.00 -2.81 -12.77
C GLN A 136 10.85 -1.52 -12.93
N GLY A 137 11.96 -1.38 -12.21
CA GLY A 137 12.82 -0.20 -12.26
C GLY A 137 12.55 0.84 -11.17
N GLY A 138 11.84 0.48 -10.09
CA GLY A 138 11.59 1.35 -8.95
C GLY A 138 10.15 1.81 -8.80
N TRP A 139 9.91 2.65 -7.80
CA TRP A 139 8.57 3.15 -7.46
C TRP A 139 7.98 4.08 -8.53
N GLU A 140 8.81 4.84 -9.22
CA GLU A 140 8.43 5.76 -10.29
C GLU A 140 7.76 5.01 -11.44
N GLN A 141 8.26 3.80 -11.75
CA GLN A 141 7.70 2.95 -12.80
C GLN A 141 6.40 2.29 -12.32
N VAL A 142 6.43 1.71 -11.12
CA VAL A 142 5.30 0.96 -10.57
C VAL A 142 4.06 1.82 -10.31
N SER A 143 4.26 3.05 -9.84
CA SER A 143 3.16 3.96 -9.53
C SER A 143 2.47 4.51 -10.78
N SER A 144 3.13 4.46 -11.95
CA SER A 144 2.56 4.89 -13.24
C SER A 144 1.75 3.83 -14.00
N LEU A 145 1.68 2.60 -13.46
CA LEU A 145 1.03 1.42 -14.06
C LEU A 145 -0.50 1.44 -14.01
#